data_AF-A0A9N7NUY6-F1
#
_entry.id   AF-A0A9N7NUY6-F1
#
_cell.length_a   1.000
_cell.length_b   1.000
_cell.length_c   1.000
_cell.angle_alpha   90.00
_cell.angle_beta   90.00
_cell.angle_gamma   90.00
#
_symmetry.space_group_name_H-M   'P 1'
#
loop_
_entity.id
_entity.type
_entity.pdbx_description
1 polymer ?
#
loop_
_entity_poly.entity_id
_entity_poly.type
_entity_poly.pdbx_seq_one_letter_code
_entity_poly.pdbx_strand_id
1 'polypeptide(L)'
;PRMAGFLVRVVAWLLESPIFGGILLYFLKKNNLIHQLVSFAKIQEPPLFVPSHPYEEIEEKDVKGPELHYMSPAERVQQVVFCLESPENTTKTPQLSSFRHQTIMDYAKAYASHETTPTLVAQRLIARVHESSSQKLPMSFFINFCEEDILRQANESSLRYQR
;
A
#
# COMPACT_ATOMS: atom_id res chain seq x y z
N PRO A 1 11.92 -11.28 -23.30
CA PRO A 1 13.29 -10.71 -23.47
C PRO A 1 13.40 -9.43 -22.66
N ARG A 2 14.52 -9.19 -21.97
CA ARG A 2 14.73 -7.93 -21.26
C ARG A 2 15.14 -6.85 -22.27
N MET A 3 14.32 -5.82 -22.43
CA MET A 3 14.52 -4.74 -23.39
C MET A 3 14.37 -3.41 -22.66
N ALA A 4 15.24 -2.45 -22.95
CA ALA A 4 15.23 -1.12 -22.34
C ALA A 4 15.66 -0.07 -23.37
N GLY A 5 15.32 1.20 -23.11
CA GLY A 5 15.69 2.32 -23.97
C GLY A 5 15.09 2.21 -25.38
N PHE A 6 15.84 2.58 -26.41
CA PHE A 6 15.35 2.63 -27.80
C PHE A 6 14.75 1.30 -28.28
N LEU A 7 15.31 0.16 -27.86
CA LEU A 7 14.84 -1.16 -28.29
C LEU A 7 13.39 -1.43 -27.85
N VAL A 8 12.98 -0.97 -26.66
CA VAL A 8 11.59 -1.14 -26.21
C VAL A 8 10.62 -0.35 -27.09
N ARG A 9 11.04 0.83 -27.57
CA ARG A 9 10.21 1.68 -28.42
C ARG A 9 9.96 1.05 -29.79
N VAL A 10 11.01 0.47 -30.40
CA VAL A 10 10.90 -0.23 -31.69
C VAL A 10 9.99 -1.45 -31.55
N VAL A 11 10.14 -2.23 -30.48
CA VAL A 11 9.33 -3.43 -30.26
C VAL A 11 7.87 -3.08 -29.95
N ALA A 12 7.61 -2.02 -29.16
CA ALA A 12 6.26 -1.51 -28.93
C ALA A 12 5.60 -1.08 -30.24
N TRP A 13 6.30 -0.30 -31.07
CA TRP A 13 5.81 0.11 -32.40
C TRP A 13 5.50 -1.09 -33.31
N LEU A 14 6.33 -2.13 -33.28
CA LEU A 14 6.11 -3.35 -34.05
C LEU A 14 4.89 -4.15 -33.54
N LEU A 15 4.68 -4.20 -32.22
CA LEU A 15 3.51 -4.82 -31.59
C LEU A 15 2.20 -4.08 -31.91
N GLU A 16 2.26 -2.76 -32.06
CA GLU A 16 1.12 -1.90 -32.43
C GLU A 16 0.82 -1.92 -33.94
N SER A 17 1.71 -2.47 -34.77
CA SER A 17 1.52 -2.56 -36.21
C SER A 17 0.39 -3.56 -36.55
N PRO A 18 -0.57 -3.21 -37.44
CA PRO A 18 -1.73 -4.06 -37.76
C PRO A 18 -1.39 -5.47 -38.25
N ILE A 19 -0.30 -5.62 -39.00
CA ILE A 19 0.09 -6.90 -39.62
C ILE A 19 1.18 -7.58 -38.78
N PHE A 20 2.27 -6.86 -38.51
CA PHE A 20 3.42 -7.43 -37.81
C PHE A 20 3.15 -7.70 -36.33
N GLY A 21 2.28 -6.91 -35.69
CA GLY A 21 1.91 -7.08 -34.29
C GLY A 21 1.18 -8.39 -34.03
N GLY A 22 0.23 -8.75 -34.91
CA GLY A 22 -0.50 -10.01 -34.82
C GLY A 22 0.41 -11.24 -34.97
N ILE A 23 1.33 -11.20 -35.94
CA ILE A 23 2.31 -12.28 -36.16
C ILE A 23 3.23 -12.42 -34.94
N LEU A 24 3.78 -11.30 -34.45
CA LEU A 24 4.67 -11.30 -33.30
C LEU A 24 3.97 -11.81 -32.03
N LEU A 25 2.74 -11.35 -31.78
CA LEU A 25 1.94 -11.79 -30.64
C LEU A 25 1.59 -13.28 -30.72
N TYR A 26 1.29 -13.80 -31.91
CA TYR A 26 1.07 -15.22 -32.12
C TYR A 26 2.29 -16.05 -31.70
N PHE A 27 3.50 -15.67 -32.15
CA PHE A 27 4.73 -16.36 -31.75
C PHE A 27 4.98 -16.27 -30.25
N LEU A 28 4.75 -15.10 -29.63
CA LEU A 28 4.89 -14.94 -28.18
C LEU A 28 3.92 -15.85 -27.41
N LYS A 29 2.64 -15.92 -27.81
CA LYS A 29 1.66 -16.81 -27.17
C LYS A 29 1.97 -18.29 -27.38
N LYS A 30 2.43 -18.66 -28.58
CA LYS A 30 2.79 -20.03 -28.94
C LYS A 30 4.01 -20.51 -28.15
N ASN A 31 5.07 -19.71 -28.11
CA ASN A 31 6.32 -20.05 -27.43
C ASN A 31 6.17 -20.11 -25.90
N ASN A 32 5.18 -19.42 -25.33
CA ASN A 32 4.84 -19.49 -23.90
C ASN A 32 3.69 -20.48 -23.60
N LEU A 33 3.32 -21.35 -24.54
CA LEU A 33 2.26 -22.37 -24.41
C LEU A 33 0.85 -21.84 -24.09
N ILE A 34 0.65 -20.52 -24.05
CA ILE A 34 -0.66 -19.89 -23.83
C ILE A 34 -1.65 -20.31 -24.91
N HIS A 35 -1.22 -20.35 -26.17
CA HIS A 35 -2.06 -20.81 -27.26
C HIS A 35 -2.46 -22.28 -27.11
N GLN A 36 -1.58 -23.12 -26.56
CA GLN A 36 -1.88 -24.51 -26.29
C GLN A 36 -2.92 -24.66 -25.18
N LEU A 37 -2.75 -23.92 -24.09
CA LEU A 37 -3.65 -23.93 -22.94
C LEU A 37 -5.04 -23.37 -23.29
N VAL A 38 -5.10 -22.17 -23.89
CA VAL A 38 -6.37 -21.48 -24.12
C VAL A 38 -7.18 -22.08 -25.27
N SER A 39 -6.52 -22.57 -26.33
CA SER A 39 -7.22 -23.02 -27.54
C SER A 39 -7.39 -24.53 -27.65
N PHE A 40 -6.55 -25.33 -26.98
CA PHE A 40 -6.56 -26.79 -27.15
C PHE A 40 -6.72 -27.60 -25.86
N ALA A 41 -6.50 -27.01 -24.68
CA ALA A 41 -6.71 -27.75 -23.44
C ALA A 41 -8.22 -27.93 -23.18
N LYS A 42 -8.59 -29.12 -22.73
CA LYS A 42 -9.94 -29.43 -22.25
C LYS A 42 -9.97 -29.23 -20.74
N ILE A 43 -10.55 -28.12 -20.32
CA ILE A 43 -10.80 -27.82 -18.90
C ILE A 43 -12.23 -28.28 -18.62
N GLN A 44 -12.39 -29.18 -17.66
CA GLN A 44 -13.70 -29.78 -17.33
C GLN A 44 -14.46 -28.91 -16.34
N GLU A 45 -13.72 -28.15 -15.54
CA GLU A 45 -14.21 -27.26 -14.52
C GLU A 45 -14.93 -26.07 -15.16
N PRO A 46 -16.10 -25.67 -14.64
CA PRO A 46 -16.78 -24.47 -15.09
C PRO A 46 -15.96 -23.23 -14.73
N PRO A 47 -16.08 -22.13 -15.49
CA PRO A 47 -15.34 -20.91 -15.20
C PRO A 47 -15.78 -20.28 -13.88
N LEU A 48 -14.81 -19.98 -13.02
CA LEU A 48 -14.99 -19.21 -11.80
C LEU A 48 -14.51 -17.77 -12.03
N PHE A 49 -15.44 -16.81 -12.13
CA PHE A 49 -15.13 -15.41 -12.46
C PHE A 49 -14.72 -14.57 -11.25
N VAL A 50 -15.14 -14.98 -10.05
CA VAL A 50 -14.82 -14.32 -8.78
C VAL A 50 -14.42 -15.37 -7.74
N PRO A 51 -13.50 -15.08 -6.81
CA PRO A 51 -13.15 -16.04 -5.77
C PRO A 51 -14.39 -16.46 -4.96
N SER A 52 -14.74 -17.75 -5.02
CA SER A 52 -15.78 -18.35 -4.19
C SER A 52 -15.12 -19.15 -3.07
N HIS A 53 -14.99 -18.54 -1.90
CA HIS A 53 -14.49 -19.22 -0.72
C HIS A 53 -15.67 -19.81 0.06
N PRO A 54 -15.69 -21.12 0.35
CA PRO A 54 -16.66 -21.66 1.28
C PRO A 54 -16.44 -20.98 2.64
N TYR A 55 -17.49 -20.37 3.18
CA TYR A 55 -17.45 -19.84 4.54
C TYR A 55 -17.72 -20.99 5.50
N GLU A 56 -16.71 -21.39 6.26
CA GLU A 56 -16.87 -22.21 7.44
C GLU A 56 -16.74 -21.27 8.65
N GLU A 57 -17.74 -21.26 9.53
CA GLU A 57 -17.70 -20.51 10.78
C GLU A 57 -16.71 -21.22 11.72
N ILE A 58 -15.43 -20.91 11.56
CA ILE A 58 -14.38 -21.38 12.46
C ILE A 58 -14.49 -20.51 13.72
N GLU A 59 -14.85 -21.10 14.86
CA GLU A 59 -14.73 -20.44 16.16
C GLU A 59 -13.24 -20.18 16.47
N GLU A 60 -12.72 -19.06 15.97
CA GLU A 60 -11.38 -18.57 16.30
C GLU A 60 -11.38 -18.13 17.76
N LYS A 61 -10.93 -19.02 18.66
CA LYS A 61 -10.97 -18.86 20.12
C LYS A 61 -10.28 -17.61 20.66
N ASP A 62 -9.40 -16.98 19.88
CA ASP A 62 -8.56 -15.86 20.31
C ASP A 62 -8.83 -14.53 19.57
N VAL A 63 -9.84 -14.48 18.69
CA VAL A 63 -10.11 -13.27 17.90
C VAL A 63 -11.36 -12.57 18.42
N LYS A 64 -11.17 -11.41 19.06
CA LYS A 64 -12.25 -10.44 19.35
C LYS A 64 -12.70 -9.78 18.03
N GLY A 65 -13.30 -10.56 17.13
CA GLY A 65 -13.42 -10.25 15.70
C GLY A 65 -14.81 -9.99 15.12
N PRO A 66 -15.91 -10.67 15.53
CA PRO A 66 -17.14 -10.60 14.76
C PRO A 66 -17.85 -9.23 14.85
N GLU A 67 -17.63 -8.48 15.93
CA GLU A 67 -18.26 -7.18 16.16
C GLU A 67 -17.55 -6.02 15.42
N LEU A 68 -16.28 -6.19 15.03
CA LEU A 68 -15.48 -5.14 14.37
C LEU A 68 -16.07 -4.70 13.02
N HIS A 69 -16.74 -5.61 12.32
CA HIS A 69 -17.36 -5.32 11.02
C HIS A 69 -18.49 -4.29 11.12
N TYR A 70 -19.20 -4.24 12.24
CA TYR A 70 -20.33 -3.33 12.47
C TYR A 70 -19.90 -2.01 13.14
N MET A 71 -18.66 -1.93 13.63
CA MET A 71 -18.12 -0.76 14.32
C MET A 71 -17.67 0.33 13.34
N SER A 72 -17.75 1.58 13.79
CA SER A 72 -17.12 2.71 13.10
C SER A 72 -15.59 2.55 13.09
N PRO A 73 -14.87 3.17 12.14
CA PRO A 73 -13.40 3.10 12.11
C PRO A 73 -12.74 3.58 13.42
N ALA A 74 -13.33 4.56 14.11
CA ALA A 74 -12.79 5.08 15.36
C ALA A 74 -12.88 4.05 16.51
N GLU A 75 -14.03 3.39 16.65
CA GLU A 75 -14.24 2.32 17.65
C GLU A 75 -13.31 1.13 17.40
N ARG A 76 -13.12 0.75 16.13
CA ARG A 76 -12.16 -0.29 15.75
C ARG A 76 -10.74 0.05 16.18
N VAL A 77 -10.32 1.31 15.98
CA VAL A 77 -8.98 1.77 16.40
C VAL A 77 -8.85 1.69 17.93
N GLN A 78 -9.86 2.11 18.69
CA GLN A 78 -9.82 2.02 20.16
C GLN A 78 -9.67 0.59 20.65
N GLN A 79 -10.41 -0.36 20.07
CA GLN A 79 -10.30 -1.78 20.41
C GLN A 79 -8.90 -2.33 20.12
N VAL A 80 -8.31 -1.96 18.98
CA VAL A 80 -6.94 -2.36 18.62
C VAL A 80 -5.91 -1.76 19.59
N VAL A 81 -6.05 -0.48 19.95
CA VAL A 81 -5.16 0.16 20.93
C VAL A 81 -5.22 -0.57 22.28
N PHE A 82 -6.41 -0.88 22.76
CA PHE A 82 -6.58 -1.67 23.99
C PHE A 82 -5.88 -3.03 23.92
N CYS A 83 -5.99 -3.75 22.80
CA CYS A 83 -5.31 -5.03 22.62
C CYS A 83 -3.77 -4.87 22.59
N LEU A 84 -3.25 -3.83 21.93
CA LEU A 84 -1.81 -3.57 21.84
C LEU A 84 -1.19 -3.16 23.18
N GLU A 85 -1.92 -2.42 24.01
CA GLU A 85 -1.48 -1.95 25.32
C GLU A 85 -1.71 -2.99 26.44
N SER A 86 -2.33 -4.13 26.12
CA SER A 86 -2.55 -5.21 27.08
C SER A 86 -1.21 -5.69 27.68
N PRO A 87 -1.14 -5.90 29.01
CA PRO A 87 0.08 -6.33 29.69
C PRO A 87 0.64 -7.67 29.18
N GLU A 88 -0.20 -8.51 28.56
CA GLU A 88 0.20 -9.77 27.92
C GLU A 88 1.05 -9.57 26.65
N ASN A 89 0.86 -8.44 25.95
CA ASN A 89 1.57 -8.11 24.70
C ASN A 89 2.78 -7.21 24.92
N THR A 90 2.97 -6.70 26.14
CA THR A 90 4.11 -5.84 26.48
C THR A 90 5.35 -6.71 26.71
N THR A 91 5.94 -7.22 25.64
CA THR A 91 7.25 -7.86 25.71
C THR A 91 8.27 -6.81 26.18
N LYS A 92 8.81 -6.99 27.39
CA LYS A 92 9.97 -6.25 27.91
C LYS A 92 11.19 -6.60 27.06
N THR A 93 11.27 -6.05 25.85
CA THR A 93 12.46 -6.18 25.03
C THR A 93 13.58 -5.39 25.70
N PRO A 94 14.73 -6.00 26.02
CA PRO A 94 15.84 -5.28 26.61
C PRO A 94 16.27 -4.17 25.64
N GLN A 95 16.40 -2.95 26.17
CA GLN A 95 16.88 -1.77 25.43
C GLN A 95 18.33 -1.97 25.00
N LEU A 96 18.54 -2.68 23.90
CA LEU A 96 19.65 -2.42 23.00
C LEU A 96 19.19 -1.29 22.08
N SER A 97 19.92 -0.17 22.08
CA SER A 97 19.63 1.04 21.32
C SER A 97 19.83 0.82 19.81
N SER A 98 19.04 -0.06 19.21
CA SER A 98 18.97 -0.25 17.76
C SER A 98 18.13 0.85 17.14
N PHE A 99 18.45 1.21 15.90
CA PHE A 99 17.60 2.09 15.10
C PHE A 99 16.21 1.47 14.95
N ARG A 100 15.17 2.28 15.22
CA ARG A 100 13.77 1.90 14.99
C ARG A 100 13.04 3.01 14.25
N HIS A 101 12.12 2.63 13.38
CA HIS A 101 11.19 3.57 12.78
C HIS A 101 10.18 4.07 13.82
N GLN A 102 9.73 5.32 13.65
CA GLN A 102 8.65 5.86 14.47
C GLN A 102 7.33 5.20 14.09
N THR A 103 6.56 4.80 15.11
CA THR A 103 5.26 4.16 14.93
C THR A 103 4.13 5.19 14.97
N ILE A 104 2.92 4.77 14.55
CA ILE A 104 1.70 5.60 14.69
C ILE A 104 1.49 6.02 16.16
N MET A 105 1.74 5.11 17.11
CA MET A 105 1.60 5.37 18.54
C MET A 105 2.62 6.41 19.04
N ASP A 106 3.84 6.40 18.49
CA ASP A 106 4.86 7.41 18.83
C ASP A 106 4.42 8.81 18.40
N TYR A 107 3.88 8.95 17.18
CA TYR A 107 3.32 10.22 16.71
C TYR A 107 2.09 10.65 17.52
N ALA A 108 1.17 9.72 17.82
CA ALA A 108 -0.01 10.01 18.62
C ALA A 108 0.38 10.53 20.02
N LYS A 109 1.37 9.89 20.66
CA LYS A 109 1.93 10.33 21.94
C LYS A 109 2.60 11.69 21.84
N ALA A 110 3.41 11.92 20.81
CA ALA A 110 4.12 13.19 20.60
C ALA A 110 3.16 14.37 20.30
N TYR A 111 2.03 14.11 19.64
CA TYR A 111 0.97 15.11 19.44
C TYR A 111 0.23 15.41 20.75
N ALA A 112 -0.12 14.37 21.51
CA ALA A 112 -0.81 14.51 22.79
C ALA A 112 0.06 15.17 23.88
N SER A 113 1.38 14.95 23.85
CA SER A 113 2.34 15.58 24.76
C SER A 113 2.80 16.98 24.31
N HIS A 114 2.29 17.47 23.19
CA HIS A 114 2.71 18.73 22.56
C HIS A 114 4.21 18.82 22.20
N GLU A 115 4.92 17.69 22.10
CA GLU A 115 6.31 17.65 21.64
C GLU A 115 6.42 18.05 20.16
N THR A 116 5.43 17.70 19.36
CA THR A 116 5.31 18.09 17.95
C THR A 116 3.85 18.29 17.57
N THR A 117 3.58 18.90 16.42
CA THR A 117 2.21 19.09 15.90
C THR A 117 2.07 18.42 14.54
N PRO A 118 0.85 17.97 14.16
CA PRO A 118 0.60 17.47 12.82
C PRO A 118 1.05 18.46 11.72
N THR A 119 0.87 19.76 11.95
CA THR A 119 1.33 20.83 11.01
C THR A 119 2.84 20.83 10.83
N LEU A 120 3.61 20.74 11.91
CA LEU A 120 5.07 20.71 11.84
C LEU A 120 5.57 19.44 11.13
N VAL A 121 4.93 18.31 11.38
CA VAL A 121 5.22 17.04 10.68
C VAL A 121 4.92 17.16 9.19
N ALA A 122 3.77 17.72 8.81
CA ALA A 122 3.39 17.93 7.42
C ALA A 122 4.36 18.88 6.68
N GLN A 123 4.76 19.99 7.30
CA GLN A 123 5.75 20.91 6.73
C GLN A 123 7.09 20.23 6.49
N ARG A 124 7.57 19.43 7.46
CA ARG A 124 8.81 18.65 7.31
C ARG A 124 8.70 17.63 6.19
N LEU A 125 7.56 16.94 6.07
CA LEU A 125 7.31 15.99 4.99
C LEU A 125 7.39 16.67 3.62
N ILE A 126 6.66 17.79 3.44
CA ILE A 126 6.66 18.56 2.20
C ILE A 126 8.08 19.01 1.83
N ALA A 127 8.83 19.55 2.80
CA ALA A 127 10.21 19.95 2.58
C ALA A 127 11.10 18.79 2.10
N ARG A 128 10.95 17.59 2.67
CA ARG A 128 11.70 16.40 2.24
C ARG A 128 11.28 15.90 0.86
N VAL A 129 10.00 15.98 0.52
CA VAL A 129 9.51 15.63 -0.82
C VAL A 129 10.10 16.57 -1.87
N HIS A 130 10.15 17.87 -1.61
CA HIS A 130 10.79 18.86 -2.48
C HIS A 130 12.29 18.63 -2.61
N GLU A 131 12.99 18.39 -1.49
CA GLU A 131 14.41 18.08 -1.48
C GLU A 131 14.72 16.85 -2.36
N SER A 132 13.96 15.77 -2.20
CA SER A 132 14.09 14.53 -2.99
C SER A 132 13.81 14.74 -4.48
N SER A 133 12.84 15.59 -4.81
CA SER A 133 12.43 15.85 -6.19
C SER A 133 13.35 16.83 -6.91
N SER A 134 14.12 17.65 -6.17
CA SER A 134 15.04 18.64 -6.74
C SER A 134 16.45 18.09 -7.01
N GLN A 135 16.71 16.82 -6.69
CA GLN A 135 18.01 16.19 -6.92
C GLN A 135 18.26 15.92 -8.40
N LYS A 136 19.55 15.77 -8.77
CA LYS A 136 20.00 15.45 -10.14
C LYS A 136 19.32 14.21 -10.73
N LEU A 137 18.99 13.26 -9.87
CA LEU A 137 18.14 12.11 -10.17
C LEU A 137 16.90 12.25 -9.30
N PRO A 138 15.81 12.87 -9.80
CA PRO A 138 14.63 13.13 -8.99
C PRO A 138 14.05 11.78 -8.54
N MET A 139 13.99 11.58 -7.23
CA MET A 139 13.28 10.45 -6.63
C MET A 139 11.86 10.91 -6.28
N SER A 140 10.96 10.80 -7.26
CA SER A 140 9.55 11.16 -7.10
C SER A 140 8.81 10.06 -6.33
N PHE A 141 8.71 10.21 -5.02
CA PHE A 141 7.90 9.30 -4.17
C PHE A 141 6.41 9.39 -4.45
N PHE A 142 5.93 10.57 -4.86
CA PHE A 142 4.53 10.85 -5.16
C PHE A 142 4.38 11.26 -6.62
N ILE A 143 3.38 10.71 -7.31
CA ILE A 143 3.00 11.14 -8.67
C ILE A 143 2.08 12.37 -8.67
N ASN A 144 1.41 12.62 -7.55
CA ASN A 144 0.51 13.77 -7.34
C ASN A 144 0.41 14.09 -5.85
N PHE A 145 0.51 15.36 -5.48
CA PHE A 145 0.25 15.86 -4.13
C PHE A 145 -0.15 17.35 -4.18
N CYS A 146 -0.94 17.81 -3.21
CA CYS A 146 -1.34 19.21 -3.05
C CYS A 146 -0.90 19.68 -1.66
N GLU A 147 0.07 20.60 -1.63
CA GLU A 147 0.64 21.11 -0.39
C GLU A 147 -0.39 21.86 0.44
N GLU A 148 -1.24 22.63 -0.22
CA GLU A 148 -2.30 23.41 0.42
C GLU A 148 -3.28 22.48 1.14
N ASP A 149 -3.68 21.38 0.50
CA ASP A 149 -4.61 20.42 1.09
C ASP A 149 -3.97 19.64 2.24
N ILE A 150 -2.70 19.23 2.10
CA ILE A 150 -1.94 18.57 3.17
C ILE A 150 -1.83 19.50 4.40
N LEU A 151 -1.46 20.77 4.18
CA LEU A 151 -1.33 21.75 5.26
C LEU A 151 -2.68 22.08 5.89
N ARG A 152 -3.75 22.19 5.08
CA ARG A 152 -5.12 22.41 5.58
C ARG A 152 -5.56 21.27 6.52
N GLN A 153 -5.40 20.01 6.09
CA GLN A 153 -5.74 18.84 6.90
C GLN A 153 -4.88 18.78 8.18
N ALA A 154 -3.59 19.11 8.08
CA ALA A 154 -2.68 19.11 9.23
C ALA A 154 -3.00 20.21 10.25
N ASN A 155 -3.40 21.40 9.79
CA ASN A 155 -3.85 22.50 10.63
C ASN A 155 -5.13 22.11 11.38
N GLU A 156 -6.14 21.59 10.68
CA GLU A 156 -7.38 21.10 11.29
C GLU A 156 -7.11 20.01 12.34
N SER A 157 -6.16 19.11 12.06
CA SER A 157 -5.73 18.09 13.02
C SER A 157 -5.02 18.70 14.24
N SER A 158 -4.13 19.67 14.02
CA SER A 158 -3.41 20.35 15.10
C SER A 158 -4.37 21.08 16.04
N LEU A 159 -5.42 21.71 15.49
CA LEU A 159 -6.48 22.34 16.29
C LEU A 159 -7.24 21.33 17.15
N ARG A 160 -7.45 20.10 16.67
CA ARG A 160 -8.11 19.05 17.48
C ARG A 160 -7.27 18.61 18.67
N TYR A 161 -5.94 18.59 18.55
CA TYR A 161 -5.03 18.28 19.66
C TYR A 161 -4.84 19.43 20.66
N GLN A 162 -5.25 20.66 20.30
CA GLN A 162 -5.17 21.83 21.19
C GLN A 162 -6.44 22.03 22.03
N ARG A 163 -7.54 21.37 21.68
CA ARG A 163 -8.82 21.40 22.42
C ARG A 163 -8.80 20.38 23.55
#